data_AF-A0A380E4P7-F1
#
_entry.id   AF-A0A380E4P7-F1
#
_cell.length_a   1.000
_cell.length_b   1.000
_cell.length_c   1.000
_cell.angle_alpha   90.00
_cell.angle_beta   90.00
_cell.angle_gamma   90.00
#
_symmetry.space_group_name_H-M   'P 1'
#
loop_
_entity.id
_entity.type
_entity.pdbx_description
1 polymer ?
#
loop_
_entity_poly.entity_id
_entity_poly.type
_entity_poly.pdbx_seq_one_letter_code
_entity_poly.pdbx_strand_id
1 'polypeptide(L)'
;MRNQATTLFNKRLHALRKEKNYYNKFIFNGHFMVFLLILLGAFIFGYGEWLKHIPTNINFALIAAVIVALTSIFPMRPLLKEADKIFLLPFEKHMSQFMRHAILYSYFARILIQLIIVIVMFPLFYNINQHNVAFYIWVWSQCINFSICWFTLKMAMVSVGT
;
A
#
# COMPACT_ATOMS: atom_id res chain seq x y z
N MET A 1 19.03 5.74 -27.83
CA MET A 1 17.76 6.46 -28.02
C MET A 1 17.13 6.71 -26.66
N ARG A 2 16.82 7.97 -26.33
CA ARG A 2 16.46 8.42 -24.97
C ARG A 2 15.15 7.75 -24.52
N ASN A 3 15.08 7.25 -23.28
CA ASN A 3 13.89 6.57 -22.71
C ASN A 3 12.67 7.52 -22.61
N GLN A 4 12.01 7.83 -23.72
CA GLN A 4 10.89 8.78 -23.78
C GLN A 4 9.69 8.29 -22.94
N ALA A 5 9.44 6.98 -22.91
CA ALA A 5 8.38 6.39 -22.10
C ALA A 5 8.57 6.63 -20.58
N THR A 6 9.80 6.50 -20.05
CA THR A 6 10.05 6.76 -18.62
C THR A 6 9.93 8.25 -18.30
N THR A 7 10.36 9.14 -19.22
CA THR A 7 10.17 10.58 -19.04
C THR A 7 8.68 10.96 -19.00
N LEU A 8 7.84 10.33 -19.83
CA LEU A 8 6.38 10.52 -19.80
C LEU A 8 5.77 10.03 -18.48
N PHE A 9 6.16 8.84 -18.01
CA PHE A 9 5.72 8.30 -16.72
C PHE A 9 6.05 9.27 -15.58
N ASN A 10 7.31 9.70 -15.49
CA ASN A 10 7.77 10.61 -14.44
C ASN A 10 7.04 11.96 -14.48
N LYS A 11 6.78 12.51 -15.69
CA LYS A 11 6.01 13.75 -15.85
C LYS A 11 4.59 13.60 -15.30
N ARG A 12 3.91 12.48 -15.58
CA ARG A 12 2.56 12.20 -15.07
C ARG A 12 2.54 11.95 -13.57
N LEU A 13 3.51 11.20 -13.06
CA LEU A 13 3.66 10.96 -11.63
C LEU A 13 3.88 12.28 -10.88
N HIS A 14 4.71 13.17 -11.41
CA HIS A 14 4.94 14.49 -10.83
C HIS A 14 3.66 15.35 -10.83
N ALA A 15 2.92 15.37 -11.94
CA ALA A 15 1.65 16.09 -12.03
C ALA A 15 0.64 15.58 -10.97
N LEU A 16 0.49 14.26 -10.85
CA LEU A 16 -0.38 13.64 -9.84
C LEU A 16 0.06 13.94 -8.42
N ARG A 17 1.37 13.93 -8.13
CA ARG A 17 1.89 14.30 -6.80
C ARG A 17 1.63 15.76 -6.49
N LYS A 18 1.80 16.67 -7.46
CA LYS A 18 1.51 18.09 -7.31
C LYS A 18 0.03 18.32 -6.98
N GLU A 19 -0.86 17.64 -7.71
CA GLU A 19 -2.31 17.68 -7.47
C GLU A 19 -2.67 17.15 -6.07
N LYS A 20 -2.15 15.97 -5.69
CA LYS A 20 -2.36 15.41 -4.34
C LYS A 20 -1.87 16.35 -3.25
N ASN A 21 -0.68 16.92 -3.38
CA ASN A 21 -0.12 17.86 -2.39
C ASN A 21 -0.95 19.15 -2.31
N TYR A 22 -1.46 19.63 -3.45
CA TYR A 22 -2.36 20.77 -3.49
C TYR A 22 -3.63 20.47 -2.68
N TYR A 23 -4.30 19.35 -2.93
CA TYR A 23 -5.51 18.97 -2.18
C TYR A 23 -5.24 18.64 -0.70
N ASN A 24 -4.11 17.99 -0.39
CA ASN A 24 -3.72 17.71 0.99
C ASN A 24 -3.61 18.99 1.83
N LYS A 25 -3.16 20.11 1.25
CA LYS A 25 -3.14 21.40 1.96
C LYS A 25 -4.53 21.86 2.41
N PHE A 26 -5.58 21.56 1.64
CA PHE A 26 -6.95 21.91 2.00
C PHE A 26 -7.54 20.96 3.04
N ILE A 27 -7.19 19.67 2.97
CA ILE A 27 -7.62 18.66 3.95
C ILE A 27 -6.94 18.93 5.31
N PHE A 28 -5.62 19.08 5.31
CA PHE A 28 -4.79 19.34 6.49
C PHE A 28 -4.71 20.85 6.80
N ASN A 29 -5.85 21.52 6.86
CA ASN A 29 -5.93 22.89 7.38
C ASN A 29 -5.86 22.88 8.93
N GLY A 30 -5.58 24.01 9.56
CA GLY A 30 -5.32 24.14 11.00
C GLY A 30 -6.42 23.56 11.89
N HIS A 31 -7.70 23.75 11.56
CA HIS A 31 -8.80 23.19 12.36
C HIS A 31 -8.89 21.66 12.28
N PHE A 32 -8.73 21.09 11.08
CA PHE A 32 -8.75 19.63 10.89
C PHE A 32 -7.55 18.94 11.54
N MET A 33 -6.39 19.60 11.56
CA MET A 33 -5.18 19.06 12.21
C MET A 33 -5.37 18.86 13.71
N VAL A 34 -6.03 19.80 14.38
CA VAL A 34 -6.37 19.68 15.82
C VAL A 34 -7.33 18.51 16.04
N PHE A 35 -8.35 18.38 15.19
CA PHE A 35 -9.26 17.23 15.24
C PHE A 35 -8.51 15.89 15.09
N LEU A 36 -7.60 15.79 14.11
CA LEU A 36 -6.80 14.58 13.90
C LEU A 36 -5.90 14.26 15.10
N LEU A 37 -5.33 15.28 15.74
CA LEU A 37 -4.51 15.10 16.95
C LEU A 37 -5.34 14.52 18.10
N ILE A 38 -6.54 15.05 18.33
CA ILE A 38 -7.46 14.55 19.37
C ILE A 38 -7.90 13.12 19.02
N LEU A 39 -8.26 12.86 17.76
CA LEU A 39 -8.66 11.53 17.28
C LEU A 39 -7.53 10.52 17.47
N LEU A 40 -6.30 10.89 17.14
CA LEU A 40 -5.12 10.03 17.29
C LEU A 40 -4.81 9.78 18.78
N GLY A 41 -4.94 10.79 19.64
CA GLY A 41 -4.81 10.63 21.09
C GLY A 41 -5.88 9.68 21.66
N ALA A 42 -7.14 9.88 21.27
CA ALA A 42 -8.25 9.03 21.67
C ALA A 42 -8.08 7.59 21.14
N PHE A 43 -7.60 7.43 19.91
CA PHE A 43 -7.29 6.12 19.32
C PHE A 43 -6.19 5.41 20.12
N ILE A 44 -5.06 6.06 20.40
CA ILE A 44 -3.95 5.46 21.16
C ILE A 44 -4.41 5.07 22.57
N PHE A 45 -5.10 5.97 23.27
CA PHE A 45 -5.56 5.73 24.62
C PHE A 45 -6.64 4.63 24.67
N GLY A 46 -7.67 4.75 23.84
CA GLY A 46 -8.78 3.79 23.78
C GLY A 46 -8.33 2.41 23.32
N TYR A 47 -7.42 2.35 22.34
CA TYR A 47 -6.83 1.08 21.90
C TYR A 47 -5.98 0.46 23.00
N GLY A 48 -5.15 1.26 23.70
CA GLY A 48 -4.36 0.79 24.83
C GLY A 48 -5.19 0.22 25.98
N GLU A 49 -6.31 0.85 26.30
CA GLU A 49 -7.22 0.37 27.35
C GLU A 49 -7.96 -0.90 26.94
N TRP A 50 -8.37 -0.99 25.67
CA TRP A 50 -8.99 -2.19 25.11
C TRP A 50 -8.03 -3.39 25.10
N LEU A 51 -6.74 -3.17 24.84
CA LEU A 51 -5.70 -4.20 24.90
C LEU A 51 -5.52 -4.82 26.29
N LYS A 52 -5.96 -4.16 27.37
CA LYS A 52 -5.95 -4.74 28.73
C LYS A 52 -7.11 -5.71 28.96
N HIS A 53 -8.21 -5.56 28.21
CA HIS A 53 -9.45 -6.30 28.39
C HIS A 53 -9.80 -7.10 27.13
N ILE A 54 -8.82 -7.82 26.57
CA ILE A 54 -9.00 -8.56 25.33
C ILE A 54 -9.88 -9.79 25.58
N PRO A 55 -11.01 -9.94 24.87
CA PRO A 55 -11.85 -11.13 24.99
C PRO A 55 -11.13 -12.35 24.40
N THR A 56 -11.04 -13.43 25.17
CA THR A 56 -10.30 -14.64 24.79
C THR A 56 -11.05 -15.57 23.83
N ASN A 57 -12.35 -15.34 23.62
CA ASN A 57 -13.20 -16.14 22.74
C ASN A 57 -13.11 -15.76 21.26
N ILE A 58 -12.34 -14.72 20.89
CA ILE A 58 -12.24 -14.22 19.53
C ILE A 58 -10.91 -14.62 18.89
N ASN A 59 -10.97 -15.18 17.68
CA ASN A 59 -9.78 -15.50 16.90
C ASN A 59 -9.26 -14.26 16.14
N PHE A 60 -8.43 -13.47 16.80
CA PHE A 60 -7.81 -12.28 16.21
C PHE A 60 -6.83 -12.58 15.07
N ALA A 61 -6.22 -13.77 15.05
CA ALA A 61 -5.35 -14.19 13.96
C ALA A 61 -6.13 -14.33 12.63
N LEU A 62 -7.37 -14.85 12.68
CA LEU A 62 -8.24 -14.92 11.51
C LEU A 62 -8.61 -13.52 11.01
N ILE A 63 -9.01 -12.62 11.92
CA ILE A 63 -9.38 -11.24 11.56
C ILE A 63 -8.20 -10.52 10.90
N ALA A 64 -7.00 -10.66 11.46
CA ALA A 64 -5.80 -10.08 10.86
C ALA A 64 -5.48 -10.66 9.49
N ALA A 65 -5.60 -11.98 9.32
CA ALA A 65 -5.39 -12.63 8.03
C ALA A 65 -6.36 -12.11 6.95
N VAL A 66 -7.64 -11.92 7.30
CA VAL A 66 -8.64 -11.35 6.39
C VAL A 66 -8.30 -9.91 6.00
N ILE A 67 -7.90 -9.07 6.96
CA ILE A 67 -7.51 -7.68 6.70
C ILE A 67 -6.29 -7.63 5.77
N VAL A 68 -5.27 -8.45 6.04
CA VAL A 68 -4.08 -8.55 5.19
C VAL A 68 -4.45 -9.04 3.78
N ALA A 69 -5.33 -10.04 3.67
CA ALA A 69 -5.80 -10.55 2.38
C ALA A 69 -6.55 -9.49 1.57
N LEU A 70 -7.46 -8.73 2.19
CA LEU A 70 -8.21 -7.66 1.53
C LEU A 70 -7.29 -6.56 1.00
N THR A 71 -6.32 -6.13 1.81
CA THR A 71 -5.35 -5.10 1.38
C THR A 71 -4.41 -5.59 0.27
N SER A 72 -4.36 -6.91 0.09
CA SER A 72 -3.59 -7.55 -0.96
C SER A 72 -4.26 -7.59 -2.33
N ILE A 73 -5.57 -7.38 -2.40
CA ILE A 73 -6.35 -7.44 -3.66
C ILE A 73 -6.33 -6.08 -4.39
N PHE A 74 -5.67 -5.06 -3.83
CA PHE A 74 -5.71 -3.70 -4.37
C PHE A 74 -5.31 -3.58 -5.85
N PRO A 75 -6.09 -2.85 -6.67
CA PRO A 75 -5.84 -2.74 -8.10
C PRO A 75 -4.58 -1.90 -8.40
N MET A 76 -3.85 -2.32 -9.43
CA MET A 76 -2.72 -1.58 -9.96
C MET A 76 -3.21 -0.27 -10.60
N ARG A 77 -2.47 0.83 -10.38
CA ARG A 77 -2.74 2.12 -11.03
C ARG A 77 -1.66 2.39 -12.09
N PRO A 78 -1.89 2.05 -13.37
CA PRO A 78 -0.86 2.14 -14.40
C PRO A 78 -0.49 3.58 -14.82
N LEU A 79 -1.22 4.61 -14.37
CA LEU A 79 -1.08 6.01 -14.83
C LEU A 79 -1.31 6.18 -16.36
N LEU A 80 -1.93 5.19 -16.99
CA LEU A 80 -2.43 5.27 -18.37
C LEU A 80 -3.80 5.93 -18.39
N LYS A 81 -4.01 6.80 -19.37
CA LYS A 81 -5.28 7.44 -19.69
C LYS A 81 -5.91 6.74 -20.89
N GLU A 82 -7.22 6.85 -21.05
CA GLU A 82 -7.92 6.19 -22.16
C GLU A 82 -7.41 6.61 -23.54
N ALA A 83 -7.05 7.89 -23.70
CA ALA A 83 -6.46 8.43 -24.92
C ALA A 83 -5.15 7.71 -25.32
N ASP A 84 -4.40 7.17 -24.36
CA ASP A 84 -3.09 6.55 -24.60
C ASP A 84 -3.15 5.25 -25.40
N LYS A 85 -4.33 4.62 -25.49
CA LYS A 85 -4.53 3.40 -26.30
C LYS A 85 -4.14 3.61 -27.76
N ILE A 86 -4.33 4.83 -28.29
CA ILE A 86 -4.03 5.17 -29.69
C ILE A 86 -2.70 5.91 -29.78
N PHE A 87 -2.44 6.86 -28.88
CA PHE A 87 -1.24 7.69 -28.92
C PHE A 87 0.06 6.95 -28.55
N LEU A 88 -0.01 5.85 -27.81
CA LEU A 88 1.17 5.07 -27.42
C LEU A 88 1.52 3.92 -28.36
N LEU A 89 0.74 3.70 -29.43
CA LEU A 89 1.05 2.69 -30.45
C LEU A 89 2.46 2.85 -31.05
N PRO A 90 2.93 4.06 -31.41
CA PRO A 90 4.31 4.25 -31.89
C PRO A 90 5.39 3.93 -30.84
N PHE A 91 5.01 3.86 -29.56
CA PHE A 91 5.89 3.63 -28.41
C PHE A 91 5.81 2.21 -27.87
N GLU A 92 5.18 1.27 -28.57
CA GLU A 92 4.96 -0.13 -28.14
C GLU A 92 6.24 -0.79 -27.62
N LYS A 93 7.37 -0.64 -28.34
CA LYS A 93 8.68 -1.19 -27.95
C LYS A 93 9.20 -0.68 -26.59
N HIS A 94 8.69 0.44 -26.11
CA HIS A 94 9.08 1.06 -24.83
C HIS A 94 8.00 0.95 -23.75
N MET A 95 6.83 0.37 -24.06
CA MET A 95 5.70 0.23 -23.13
C MET A 95 5.99 -0.75 -21.99
N SER A 96 6.81 -1.79 -22.22
CA SER A 96 7.23 -2.72 -21.18
C SER A 96 7.97 -2.01 -20.04
N GLN A 97 8.85 -1.06 -20.38
CA GLN A 97 9.57 -0.26 -19.41
C GLN A 97 8.62 0.70 -18.66
N PHE A 98 7.65 1.32 -19.34
CA PHE A 98 6.62 2.14 -18.70
C PHE A 98 5.81 1.33 -17.67
N MET A 99 5.34 0.15 -18.08
CA MET A 99 4.55 -0.72 -17.22
C MET A 99 5.34 -1.22 -16.01
N ARG A 100 6.63 -1.54 -16.17
CA ARG A 100 7.52 -1.87 -15.03
C ARG A 100 7.57 -0.75 -13.98
N HIS A 101 7.70 0.52 -14.41
CA HIS A 101 7.71 1.66 -13.48
C HIS A 101 6.35 1.84 -12.79
N ALA A 102 5.26 1.62 -13.52
CA ALA A 102 3.92 1.69 -12.95
C ALA A 102 3.64 0.57 -11.93
N ILE A 103 4.16 -0.64 -12.17
CA ILE A 103 4.08 -1.76 -11.23
C ILE A 103 4.89 -1.43 -9.98
N LEU A 104 6.14 -0.99 -10.14
CA LEU A 104 7.00 -0.60 -9.02
C LEU A 104 6.34 0.49 -8.16
N TYR A 105 5.79 1.52 -8.79
CA TYR A 105 5.08 2.58 -8.07
C TYR A 105 3.88 2.05 -7.28
N SER A 106 3.04 1.21 -7.91
CA SER A 106 1.87 0.60 -7.26
C SER A 106 2.28 -0.34 -6.12
N TYR A 107 3.37 -1.08 -6.30
CA TYR A 107 3.93 -2.00 -5.32
C TYR A 107 4.41 -1.28 -4.06
N PHE A 108 5.18 -0.19 -4.19
CA PHE A 108 5.61 0.61 -3.04
C PHE A 108 4.44 1.24 -2.29
N ALA A 109 3.42 1.74 -3.01
CA ALA A 109 2.22 2.28 -2.38
C ALA A 109 1.48 1.22 -1.55
N ARG A 110 1.46 -0.04 -2.03
CA ARG A 110 0.85 -1.17 -1.32
C ARG A 110 1.65 -1.61 -0.10
N ILE A 111 2.97 -1.74 -0.21
CA ILE A 111 3.83 -2.10 0.95
C ILE A 111 3.62 -1.10 2.09
N LEU A 112 3.52 0.20 1.77
CA LEU A 112 3.33 1.24 2.79
C LEU A 112 2.04 1.02 3.59
N ILE A 113 0.94 0.68 2.93
CA ILE A 113 -0.35 0.38 3.60
C ILE A 113 -0.22 -0.88 4.46
N GLN A 114 0.39 -1.94 3.94
CA GLN A 114 0.59 -3.18 4.70
C GLN A 114 1.48 -2.99 5.93
N LEU A 115 2.53 -2.18 5.80
CA LEU A 115 3.44 -1.86 6.90
C LEU A 115 2.69 -1.13 8.03
N ILE A 116 1.81 -0.17 7.70
CA ILE A 116 0.97 0.52 8.69
C ILE A 116 0.06 -0.49 9.42
N ILE A 117 -0.58 -1.41 8.71
CA ILE A 117 -1.46 -2.42 9.31
C ILE A 117 -0.69 -3.30 10.28
N VAL A 118 0.49 -3.77 9.89
CA VAL A 118 1.33 -4.61 10.74
C VAL A 118 1.76 -3.86 12.00
N ILE A 119 2.14 -2.58 11.90
CA ILE A 119 2.49 -1.74 13.06
C ILE A 119 1.29 -1.62 14.02
N VAL A 120 0.09 -1.35 13.49
CA VAL A 120 -1.12 -1.22 14.31
C VAL A 120 -1.49 -2.53 14.99
N MET A 121 -1.31 -3.66 14.30
CA MET A 121 -1.60 -5.01 14.83
C MET A 121 -0.54 -5.55 15.80
N PHE A 122 0.68 -5.01 15.79
CA PHE A 122 1.77 -5.47 16.65
C PHE A 122 1.39 -5.57 18.14
N PRO A 123 0.90 -4.51 18.81
CA PRO A 123 0.60 -4.57 20.24
C PRO A 123 -0.56 -5.54 20.57
N LEU A 124 -1.48 -5.80 19.63
CA LEU A 124 -2.54 -6.79 19.80
C LEU A 124 -1.97 -8.21 19.93
N PHE A 125 -1.15 -8.62 18.97
CA PHE A 125 -0.57 -9.97 18.97
C PHE A 125 0.47 -10.17 20.07
N TYR A 126 1.16 -9.10 20.46
CA TYR A 126 2.11 -9.14 21.56
C TYR A 126 1.44 -9.48 22.91
N ASN A 127 0.27 -8.88 23.18
CA ASN A 127 -0.50 -9.15 24.40
C ASN A 127 -1.14 -10.55 24.38
N ILE A 128 -1.68 -11.00 23.24
CA ILE A 128 -2.36 -12.31 23.13
C ILE A 128 -1.38 -13.48 23.26
N ASN A 129 -0.22 -13.40 22.62
CA ASN A 129 0.73 -14.52 22.51
C ASN A 129 1.80 -14.53 23.61
N GLN A 130 1.52 -13.97 24.79
CA GLN A 130 2.45 -13.94 25.92
C GLN A 130 3.84 -13.42 25.55
N HIS A 131 3.91 -12.30 24.81
CA HIS A 131 5.17 -11.65 24.42
C HIS A 131 6.02 -12.47 23.42
N ASN A 132 5.46 -13.48 22.75
CA ASN A 132 6.16 -14.25 21.73
C ASN A 132 6.31 -13.46 20.41
N VAL A 133 7.50 -12.91 20.18
CA VAL A 133 7.84 -12.13 18.99
C VAL A 133 7.95 -13.00 17.72
N ALA A 134 8.15 -14.31 17.85
CA ALA A 134 8.33 -15.20 16.71
C ALA A 134 7.08 -15.28 15.81
N PHE A 135 5.89 -15.26 16.42
CA PHE A 135 4.63 -15.23 15.66
C PHE A 135 4.53 -13.97 14.79
N TYR A 136 4.97 -12.82 15.30
CA TYR A 136 4.96 -11.57 14.55
C TYR A 136 5.95 -11.59 13.37
N ILE A 137 7.16 -12.08 13.58
CA ILE A 137 8.15 -12.24 12.51
C ILE A 137 7.60 -13.16 11.41
N TRP A 138 6.92 -14.23 11.81
CA TRP A 138 6.26 -15.14 10.88
C TRP A 138 5.15 -14.43 10.08
N VAL A 139 4.21 -13.73 10.73
CA VAL A 139 3.16 -12.96 10.04
C VAL A 139 3.75 -11.92 9.09
N TRP A 140 4.80 -11.21 9.52
CA TRP A 140 5.47 -10.22 8.69
C TRP A 140 6.10 -10.85 7.45
N SER A 141 6.78 -11.99 7.59
CA SER A 141 7.32 -12.74 6.46
C SER A 141 6.22 -13.21 5.48
N GLN A 142 5.06 -13.64 5.97
CA GLN A 142 3.93 -14.05 5.13
C GLN A 142 3.33 -12.86 4.35
N CYS A 143 3.18 -11.71 5.01
CA CYS A 143 2.75 -10.47 4.36
C CYS A 143 3.70 -10.07 3.21
N ILE A 144 5.01 -10.17 3.45
CA ILE A 144 6.03 -9.89 2.44
C ILE A 144 5.94 -10.88 1.28
N ASN A 145 5.87 -12.19 1.57
CA ASN A 145 5.78 -13.22 0.54
C ASN A 145 4.57 -13.02 -0.36
N PHE A 146 3.40 -12.70 0.22
CA PHE A 146 2.20 -12.44 -0.54
C PHE A 146 2.33 -11.20 -1.44
N SER A 147 2.96 -10.14 -0.94
CA SER A 147 3.23 -8.94 -1.74
C SER A 147 4.25 -9.18 -2.85
N ILE A 148 5.31 -9.94 -2.58
CA ILE A 148 6.29 -10.34 -3.60
C ILE A 148 5.62 -11.20 -4.67
N CYS A 149 4.78 -12.16 -4.30
CA CYS A 149 4.04 -13.00 -5.24
C CYS A 149 3.17 -12.17 -6.19
N TRP A 150 2.46 -11.17 -5.67
CA TRP A 150 1.69 -10.26 -6.52
C TRP A 150 2.58 -9.45 -7.47
N PHE A 151 3.74 -8.97 -6.98
CA PHE A 151 4.70 -8.24 -7.80
C PHE A 151 5.26 -9.11 -8.93
N THR A 152 5.68 -10.34 -8.62
CA THR A 152 6.23 -11.27 -9.61
C THR A 152 5.19 -11.67 -10.65
N LEU A 153 3.95 -11.96 -10.24
CA LEU A 153 2.84 -12.24 -11.16
C LEU A 153 2.59 -11.08 -12.13
N LYS A 154 2.56 -9.84 -11.63
CA LYS A 154 2.34 -8.67 -12.49
C LYS A 154 3.52 -8.36 -13.40
N MET A 155 4.75 -8.57 -12.91
CA MET A 155 5.96 -8.44 -13.74
C MET A 155 6.01 -9.52 -14.83
N ALA A 156 5.58 -10.75 -14.53
CA ALA A 156 5.49 -11.84 -15.49
C ALA A 156 4.46 -11.53 -16.61
N MET A 157 3.28 -11.01 -16.25
CA MET A 157 2.27 -10.58 -17.25
C MET A 157 2.82 -9.53 -18.24
N VAL A 158 3.71 -8.64 -17.80
CA VAL A 158 4.33 -7.63 -18.69
C VAL A 158 5.37 -8.25 -19.62
N SER A 159 6.04 -9.32 -19.18
CA SER A 159 7.07 -10.00 -19.97
C SER A 159 6.50 -10.96 -21.01
N VAL A 160 5.27 -11.44 -20.82
CA VAL A 160 4.60 -12.34 -21.78
C VAL A 160 3.97 -11.57 -22.95
N GLY A 161 3.71 -10.28 -22.79
CA GLY A 161 3.15 -9.40 -23.82
C GLY A 161 4.18 -8.64 -24.68
N THR A 162 5.47 -8.96 -24.56
CA THR A 162 6.58 -8.43 -25.37
C THR A 162 7.14 -9.50 -26.27
#